data_AF-U9T1I6-F1
#
_entry.id   AF-U9T1I6-F1
#
_cell.length_a   1.000
_cell.length_b   1.000
_cell.length_c   1.000
_cell.angle_alpha   90.00
_cell.angle_beta   90.00
_cell.angle_gamma   90.00
#
_symmetry.space_group_name_H-M   'P 1'
#
loop_
_entity.id
_entity.type
_entity.pdbx_description
1 polymer ?
#
loop_
_entity_poly.entity_id
_entity_poly.type
_entity_poly.pdbx_seq_one_letter_code
_entity_poly.pdbx_strand_id
1 'polypeptide(L)'
;MAFVIISGENMRPEFFHWFTKNFRLASVFTVLSGANVEILSILGSNLAGLKIFQAPFSNSAKSIIFWGGITNIFIEDIPQVIIQILFEFNSITYDIIPKLTLYTSVINLTINIVGRLYQVVSYIRNRRHLHFF
;
A
#
# COMPACT_ATOMS: atom_id res chain seq x y z
N MET A 1 10.79 -7.73 -2.60
CA MET A 1 9.64 -8.58 -2.21
C MET A 1 8.52 -8.58 -3.24
N ALA A 2 8.04 -7.40 -3.69
CA ALA A 2 6.97 -7.29 -4.68
C ALA A 2 7.19 -8.10 -5.98
N PHE A 3 8.40 -8.07 -6.56
CA PHE A 3 8.74 -8.87 -7.74
C PHE A 3 8.54 -10.38 -7.54
N VAL A 4 8.88 -10.89 -6.36
CA VAL A 4 8.74 -12.33 -6.02
C VAL A 4 7.26 -12.71 -5.94
N ILE A 5 6.43 -11.86 -5.33
CA ILE A 5 4.98 -12.06 -5.23
C ILE A 5 4.37 -12.10 -6.64
N ILE A 6 4.70 -11.13 -7.49
CA ILE A 6 4.18 -11.06 -8.87
C ILE A 6 4.66 -12.24 -9.71
N SER A 7 5.93 -12.62 -9.58
CA SER A 7 6.50 -13.77 -10.31
C SER A 7 5.85 -15.10 -9.86
N GLY A 8 5.60 -15.26 -8.56
CA GLY A 8 4.89 -16.42 -8.03
C GLY A 8 3.44 -16.48 -8.48
N GLU A 9 2.72 -15.36 -8.48
CA GLU A 9 1.34 -15.29 -8.96
C GLU A 9 1.23 -15.51 -10.47
N ASN A 10 2.23 -15.12 -11.26
CA ASN A 10 2.29 -15.40 -12.70
C ASN A 10 2.36 -16.90 -13.05
N MET A 11 2.62 -17.79 -12.09
CA MET A 11 2.49 -19.25 -12.29
C MET A 11 1.02 -19.70 -12.34
N ARG A 12 0.07 -18.88 -11.85
CA ARG A 12 -1.36 -19.18 -11.91
C ARG A 12 -1.96 -18.70 -13.23
N PRO A 13 -2.70 -19.55 -13.97
CA PRO A 13 -3.23 -19.21 -15.29
C PRO A 13 -4.12 -17.96 -15.30
N GLU A 14 -4.98 -17.80 -14.28
CA GLU A 14 -5.90 -16.66 -14.16
C GLU A 14 -5.15 -15.34 -14.00
N PHE A 15 -4.12 -15.33 -13.16
CA PHE A 15 -3.30 -14.16 -12.92
C PHE A 15 -2.42 -13.85 -14.12
N PHE A 16 -1.80 -14.86 -14.74
CA PHE A 16 -1.01 -14.69 -15.96
C PHE A 16 -1.83 -14.08 -17.11
N HIS A 17 -3.07 -14.54 -17.31
CA HIS A 17 -3.97 -13.97 -18.31
C HIS A 17 -4.33 -12.51 -18.02
N TRP A 18 -4.58 -12.18 -16.75
CA TRP A 18 -4.80 -10.79 -16.35
C TRP A 18 -3.52 -9.95 -16.52
N PHE A 19 -2.36 -10.49 -16.16
CA PHE A 19 -1.06 -9.82 -16.19
C PHE A 19 -0.64 -9.47 -17.62
N THR A 20 -0.76 -10.42 -18.55
CA THR A 20 -0.44 -10.19 -19.97
C THR A 20 -1.31 -9.09 -20.59
N LYS A 21 -2.60 -9.03 -20.23
CA LYS A 21 -3.49 -7.94 -20.67
C LYS A 21 -3.18 -6.58 -20.05
N ASN A 22 -2.67 -6.56 -18.81
CA ASN A 22 -2.45 -5.34 -18.03
C ASN A 22 -0.97 -5.09 -17.73
N PHE A 23 -0.04 -5.62 -18.55
CA PHE A 23 1.37 -5.76 -18.17
C PHE A 23 2.02 -4.43 -17.78
N ARG A 24 1.74 -3.35 -18.52
CA ARG A 24 2.31 -2.01 -18.24
C ARG A 24 1.92 -1.53 -16.85
N LEU A 25 0.64 -1.68 -16.52
CA LEU A 25 0.10 -1.28 -15.22
C LEU A 25 0.67 -2.18 -14.11
N ALA A 26 0.67 -3.50 -14.31
CA ALA A 26 1.26 -4.43 -13.36
C ALA A 26 2.75 -4.15 -13.09
N SER A 27 3.54 -3.85 -14.13
CA SER A 27 4.96 -3.48 -13.99
C SER A 27 5.17 -2.18 -13.22
N VAL A 28 4.40 -1.13 -13.51
CA VAL A 28 4.49 0.15 -12.77
C VAL A 28 4.22 -0.08 -11.29
N PHE A 29 3.12 -0.77 -10.96
CA PHE A 29 2.79 -1.07 -9.56
C PHE A 29 3.82 -1.98 -8.91
N THR A 30 4.42 -2.94 -9.63
CA THR A 30 5.49 -3.78 -9.09
C THR A 30 6.71 -2.96 -8.69
N VAL A 31 7.10 -1.97 -9.51
CA VAL A 31 8.21 -1.05 -9.21
C VAL A 31 7.87 -0.13 -8.05
N LEU A 32 6.68 0.48 -8.05
CA LEU A 32 6.21 1.33 -6.94
C LEU A 32 6.16 0.55 -5.61
N SER A 33 5.77 -0.72 -5.67
CA SER A 33 5.76 -1.62 -4.52
C SER A 33 7.15 -2.05 -4.04
N GLY A 34 8.22 -1.61 -4.70
CA GLY A 34 9.56 -1.68 -4.15
C GLY A 34 9.72 -0.83 -2.90
N ALA A 35 9.00 0.30 -2.80
CA ALA A 35 8.99 1.16 -1.62
C ALA A 35 8.04 0.66 -0.52
N ASN A 36 6.84 0.23 -0.89
CA ASN A 36 5.90 -0.39 0.04
C ASN A 36 5.14 -1.52 -0.65
N VAL A 37 5.29 -2.74 -0.14
CA VAL A 37 4.66 -3.94 -0.72
C VAL A 37 3.12 -3.85 -0.73
N GLU A 38 2.51 -3.08 0.18
CA GLU A 38 1.06 -2.88 0.26
C GLU A 38 0.49 -2.19 -0.99
N ILE A 39 1.31 -1.45 -1.76
CA ILE A 39 0.90 -0.84 -3.03
C ILE A 39 0.39 -1.89 -4.04
N LEU A 40 0.87 -3.15 -3.96
CA LEU A 40 0.36 -4.23 -4.81
C LEU A 40 -1.13 -4.54 -4.57
N SER A 41 -1.65 -4.26 -3.37
CA SER A 41 -3.06 -4.48 -3.06
C SER A 41 -4.01 -3.69 -3.97
N ILE A 42 -3.55 -2.54 -4.49
CA ILE A 42 -4.32 -1.69 -5.41
C ILE A 42 -4.67 -2.45 -6.68
N LEU A 43 -3.75 -3.28 -7.20
CA LEU A 43 -3.96 -4.07 -8.41
C LEU A 43 -5.15 -5.03 -8.29
N GLY A 44 -5.49 -5.49 -7.09
CA GLY A 44 -6.62 -6.40 -6.83
C GLY A 44 -7.79 -5.78 -6.07
N SER A 45 -7.81 -4.45 -5.92
CA SER A 45 -8.76 -3.73 -5.06
C SER A 45 -10.10 -3.38 -5.72
N ASN A 46 -10.22 -3.61 -7.03
CA ASN A 46 -11.31 -3.11 -7.87
C ASN A 46 -11.45 -1.57 -7.82
N LEU A 47 -10.31 -0.87 -7.86
CA LEU A 47 -10.27 0.60 -7.79
C LEU A 47 -11.15 1.23 -8.88
N ALA A 48 -12.07 2.10 -8.45
CA ALA A 48 -13.05 2.79 -9.29
C ALA A 48 -13.91 1.85 -10.19
N GLY A 49 -14.03 0.56 -9.82
CA GLY A 49 -14.77 -0.43 -10.62
C GLY A 49 -14.05 -0.85 -11.92
N LEU A 50 -12.80 -0.43 -12.13
CA LEU A 50 -12.08 -0.70 -13.37
C LEU A 50 -11.52 -2.13 -13.37
N LYS A 51 -11.78 -2.85 -14.46
CA LYS A 51 -11.29 -4.24 -14.66
C LYS A 51 -9.76 -4.36 -14.60
N ILE A 52 -9.04 -3.29 -14.92
CA ILE A 52 -7.57 -3.23 -14.82
C ILE A 52 -7.06 -3.30 -13.37
N PHE A 53 -7.91 -3.06 -12.37
CA PHE A 53 -7.60 -3.17 -10.95
C PHE A 53 -8.29 -4.38 -10.30
N GLN A 54 -8.62 -5.40 -11.08
CA GLN A 54 -9.22 -6.66 -10.63
C GLN A 54 -8.23 -7.83 -10.79
N ALA A 55 -6.97 -7.64 -10.39
CA ALA A 55 -5.96 -8.69 -10.40
C ALA A 55 -6.41 -9.88 -9.53
N PRO A 56 -6.44 -11.12 -10.07
CA PRO A 56 -6.94 -12.28 -9.35
C PRO A 56 -5.88 -12.87 -8.42
N PHE A 57 -5.37 -12.07 -7.49
CA PHE A 57 -4.39 -12.51 -6.48
C PHE A 57 -4.92 -13.69 -5.66
N SER A 58 -4.03 -14.64 -5.36
CA SER A 58 -4.34 -15.76 -4.47
C SER A 58 -4.57 -15.27 -3.05
N ASN A 59 -5.26 -16.08 -2.23
CA ASN A 59 -5.44 -15.76 -0.82
C ASN A 59 -4.08 -15.68 -0.09
N SER A 60 -3.12 -16.51 -0.47
CA SER A 60 -1.76 -16.48 0.05
C SER A 60 -1.06 -15.16 -0.30
N ALA A 61 -1.10 -14.73 -1.56
CA ALA A 61 -0.49 -13.46 -1.97
C ALA A 61 -1.15 -12.26 -1.27
N LYS A 62 -2.48 -12.23 -1.17
CA LYS A 62 -3.20 -11.19 -0.42
C LYS A 62 -2.77 -11.13 1.05
N SER A 63 -2.62 -12.29 1.68
CA SER A 63 -2.14 -12.40 3.07
C SER A 63 -0.71 -11.88 3.20
N ILE A 64 0.20 -12.28 2.30
CA ILE A 64 1.60 -11.81 2.29
C ILE A 64 1.68 -10.30 2.07
N ILE A 65 0.88 -9.74 1.14
CA ILE A 65 0.84 -8.28 0.90
C ILE A 65 0.36 -7.55 2.15
N PHE A 66 -0.70 -8.04 2.80
CA PHE A 66 -1.26 -7.43 4.00
C PHE A 66 -0.30 -7.49 5.20
N TRP A 67 0.20 -8.67 5.53
CA TRP A 67 1.14 -8.83 6.65
C TRP A 67 2.50 -8.19 6.37
N GLY A 68 2.94 -8.18 5.10
CA GLY A 68 4.13 -7.47 4.67
C GLY A 68 4.03 -5.97 4.92
N GLY A 69 2.88 -5.34 4.60
CA GLY A 69 2.61 -3.94 4.91
C GLY A 69 2.66 -3.66 6.42
N ILE A 70 1.99 -4.49 7.24
CA ILE A 70 2.04 -4.36 8.71
C ILE A 70 3.48 -4.47 9.23
N THR A 71 4.24 -5.42 8.72
CA THR A 71 5.63 -5.64 9.15
C THR A 71 6.53 -4.46 8.75
N ASN A 72 6.27 -3.85 7.59
CA ASN A 72 7.00 -2.68 7.11
C ASN A 72 6.88 -1.49 8.08
N ILE A 73 5.70 -1.31 8.70
CA ILE A 73 5.49 -0.23 9.69
C ILE A 73 6.46 -0.36 10.86
N PHE A 74 6.69 -1.59 11.35
CA PHE A 74 7.54 -1.82 12.51
C PHE A 74 9.03 -1.78 12.20
N ILE A 75 9.44 -2.14 10.98
CA ILE A 75 10.85 -2.28 10.59
C ILE A 75 11.38 -1.03 9.86
N GLU A 76 10.53 -0.37 9.08
CA GLU A 76 10.90 0.81 8.29
C GLU A 76 10.32 2.08 8.93
N ASP A 77 8.99 2.22 9.00
CA ASP A 77 8.36 3.49 9.33
C ASP A 77 8.65 3.95 10.77
N ILE A 78 8.49 3.07 11.77
CA ILE A 78 8.73 3.40 13.18
C ILE A 78 10.22 3.72 13.44
N PRO A 79 11.19 2.87 13.03
CA PRO A 79 12.60 3.18 13.19
C PRO A 79 13.02 4.45 12.45
N GLN A 80 12.48 4.69 11.25
CA GLN A 80 12.74 5.92 10.49
C GLN A 80 12.30 7.16 11.27
N VAL A 81 11.11 7.14 11.87
CA VAL A 81 10.61 8.25 12.71
C VAL A 81 11.48 8.43 13.95
N ILE A 82 11.88 7.35 14.62
CA ILE A 82 12.76 7.42 15.80
C ILE A 82 14.11 8.05 15.42
N ILE A 83 14.72 7.62 14.32
CA ILE A 83 15.99 8.16 13.82
C ILE A 83 15.84 9.64 13.47
N GLN A 84 14.75 10.05 12.81
CA GLN A 84 14.48 11.45 12.48
C GLN A 84 14.36 12.33 13.73
N ILE A 85 13.63 11.86 14.74
CA ILE A 85 13.49 12.57 16.03
C ILE A 85 14.86 12.68 16.71
N LEU A 86 15.61 11.58 16.84
CA LEU A 86 16.94 11.59 17.45
C LEU A 86 17.91 12.51 16.70
N PHE A 87 17.84 12.54 15.36
CA PHE A 87 18.65 13.44 14.56
C PHE A 87 18.31 14.90 14.86
N GLU A 88 17.03 15.27 14.89
CA GLU A 88 16.61 16.65 15.18
C GLU A 88 16.98 17.10 16.60
N PHE A 89 16.88 16.22 17.60
CA PHE A 89 17.29 16.52 18.98
C PHE A 89 18.82 16.67 19.15
N ASN A 90 19.62 15.90 18.40
CA ASN A 90 21.08 15.93 18.50
C ASN A 90 21.73 16.93 17.51
N SER A 91 20.97 17.47 16.56
CA SER A 91 21.45 18.47 15.60
C SER A 91 21.37 19.86 16.21
N ILE A 92 22.52 20.43 16.57
CA ILE A 92 22.66 21.84 17.00
C ILE A 92 22.53 22.80 15.78
N THR A 93 22.48 22.25 14.56
CA THR A 93 22.41 22.99 13.29
C THR A 93 21.02 22.88 12.66
N TYR A 94 20.47 24.03 12.25
CA TYR A 94 19.16 24.18 11.60
C TYR A 94 19.17 23.67 10.15
N ASP A 95 19.17 22.35 9.94
CA ASP A 95 19.08 21.80 8.59
C ASP A 95 17.62 21.62 8.12
N ILE A 96 17.36 22.04 6.88
CA ILE A 96 16.02 22.08 6.26
C ILE A 96 15.55 20.68 5.84
N ILE A 97 16.48 19.79 5.50
CA ILE A 97 16.20 18.43 4.98
C ILE A 97 15.52 17.52 6.02
N PRO A 98 16.00 17.41 7.28
CA PRO A 98 15.33 16.62 8.32
C PRO A 98 13.89 17.10 8.58
N LYS A 99 13.67 18.41 8.60
CA LYS A 99 12.36 19.03 8.86
C LYS A 99 11.36 18.76 7.74
N LEU A 100 11.79 18.87 6.48
CA LEU A 100 10.96 18.49 5.32
C LEU A 100 10.56 17.01 5.36
N THR A 101 11.47 16.15 5.80
CA THR A 101 11.19 14.72 5.94
C THR A 101 10.15 14.47 7.03
N LEU A 102 10.24 15.19 8.15
CA LEU A 102 9.23 15.16 9.22
C LEU A 102 7.84 15.60 8.72
N TYR A 103 7.76 16.73 7.98
CA TYR A 103 6.51 17.20 7.40
C TYR A 103 5.91 16.19 6.42
N THR A 104 6.75 15.59 5.57
CA THR A 104 6.31 14.58 4.59
C THR A 104 5.74 13.34 5.29
N SER A 105 6.36 12.93 6.40
CA SER A 105 5.88 11.82 7.23
C SER A 105 4.50 12.10 7.85
N VAL A 106 4.31 13.31 8.41
CA VAL A 106 3.01 13.74 8.98
C VAL A 106 1.91 13.78 7.91
N ILE A 107 2.24 14.27 6.71
CA ILE A 107 1.29 14.30 5.58
C ILE A 107 0.89 12.88 5.17
N ASN A 108 1.86 11.97 5.01
CA ASN A 108 1.58 10.56 4.67
C ASN A 108 0.69 9.88 5.72
N LEU A 109 0.97 10.11 7.00
CA LEU A 109 0.18 9.57 8.10
C LEU A 109 -1.27 10.10 8.06
N THR A 110 -1.44 11.38 7.76
CA THR A 110 -2.76 12.02 7.61
C THR A 110 -3.53 11.40 6.44
N ILE A 111 -2.90 11.22 5.28
CA ILE A 111 -3.51 10.59 4.11
C ILE A 111 -3.98 9.17 4.43
N ASN A 112 -3.16 8.38 5.14
CA ASN A 112 -3.50 7.02 5.54
C ASN A 112 -4.71 6.97 6.48
N ILE A 113 -4.78 7.88 7.48
CA ILE A 113 -5.91 7.96 8.40
C ILE A 113 -7.20 8.33 7.66
N VAL A 114 -7.15 9.35 6.80
CA VAL A 114 -8.31 9.80 6.01
C VAL A 114 -8.80 8.69 5.08
N GLY A 115 -7.87 7.98 4.40
CA GLY A 115 -8.19 6.85 3.54
C GLY A 115 -8.92 5.73 4.30
N ARG A 116 -8.43 5.37 5.49
CA ARG A 116 -9.08 4.36 6.34
C ARG A 116 -10.45 4.82 6.84
N LEU A 117 -10.59 6.07 7.24
CA LEU A 117 -11.90 6.63 7.65
C LEU A 117 -12.92 6.57 6.51
N TYR A 118 -12.51 6.91 5.28
CA TYR A 118 -13.37 6.83 4.11
C TYR A 118 -13.82 5.38 3.82
N GLN A 119 -12.91 4.41 3.94
CA GLN A 119 -13.24 3.00 3.80
C GLN A 119 -14.26 2.54 4.87
N VAL A 120 -14.08 2.94 6.12
CA VAL A 120 -15.02 2.60 7.21
C VAL A 120 -16.40 3.22 6.96
N VAL A 121 -16.46 4.50 6.59
CA VAL A 121 -17.72 5.19 6.30
C VAL A 121 -18.44 4.56 5.10
N SER A 122 -17.70 4.24 4.03
CA SER A 122 -18.30 3.61 2.85
C SER A 122 -18.80 2.19 3.14
N TYR A 123 -18.08 1.41 3.96
CA TYR A 123 -18.54 0.10 4.43
C TYR A 123 -19.82 0.19 5.27
N ILE A 124 -19.90 1.13 6.23
CA ILE A 124 -21.11 1.34 7.05
C ILE A 124 -22.29 1.79 6.19
N ARG A 125 -22.05 2.69 5.21
CA ARG A 125 -23.10 3.14 4.28
C ARG A 125 -23.63 1.99 3.42
N ASN A 126 -22.75 1.12 2.93
CA ASN A 126 -23.16 -0.05 2.14
C ASN A 126 -23.93 -1.08 2.99
N ARG A 127 -23.56 -1.27 4.27
CA ARG A 127 -24.30 -2.12 5.23
C ARG A 127 -25.71 -1.59 5.52
N ARG A 128 -25.90 -0.27 5.63
CA ARG A 128 -27.24 0.33 5.86
C ARG A 128 -28.19 0.14 4.67
N HIS A 129 -27.68 0.09 3.44
CA HIS A 129 -28.49 -0.13 2.25
C HIS A 129 -29.03 -1.57 2.12
N LEU A 130 -28.39 -2.53 2.80
CA LEU A 130 -28.79 -3.94 2.85
C LEU A 130 -29.86 -4.26 3.92
N HIS A 131 -30.19 -3.30 4.80
CA HIS A 131 -31.17 -3.50 5.89
C HIS A 131 -32.54 -2.85 5.60
N PHE A 132 -32.69 -2.26 4.40
CA PHE A 132 -33.90 -1.61 3.90
C PHE A 132 -34.51 -2.32 2.67
N PHE A 133 -34.03 -3.52 2.36
CA PHE A 133 -34.64 -4.49 1.44
C PHE A 133 -34.81 -5.81 2.17
#